data_AF-A0AAW8CRW0-F1
#
_entry.id   AF-A0AAW8CRW0-F1
#
_cell.length_a   1.000
_cell.length_b   1.000
_cell.length_c   1.000
_cell.angle_alpha   90.00
_cell.angle_beta   90.00
_cell.angle_gamma   90.00
#
_symmetry.space_group_name_H-M   'P 1'
#
loop_
_entity.id
_entity.type
_entity.pdbx_description
1 polymer ?
#
loop_
_entity_poly.entity_id
_entity_poly.type
_entity_poly.pdbx_seq_one_letter_code
_entity_poly.pdbx_strand_id
1 'polypeptide(L)'
;MKRGPAPKPAELKVLEGNRGHRPIDLGATFRPEVGMPSMPKDLSPGARKVFKRLGPELLRYNLMSVVYSDIFEDLCETISDVKELRHSLRARQKLLREQGKDPAEAFEATTPGGMPVQHPRYQILKSERQMMYSLLAKFGLTPAEQANVTTAIRAQLQLFEGGGAEPTKAKDPNAVPTGFADFD
;
A
#
# COMPACT_ATOMS: atom_id res chain seq x y z
N MET A 1 -14.29 -16.03 -4.21
CA MET A 1 -14.86 -14.78 -3.65
C MET A 1 -15.63 -15.12 -2.39
N LYS A 2 -15.21 -14.65 -1.20
CA LYS A 2 -16.01 -14.80 0.02
C LYS A 2 -17.30 -13.99 -0.17
N ARG A 3 -18.46 -14.64 -0.10
CA ARG A 3 -19.77 -13.98 -0.17
C ARG A 3 -20.08 -13.33 1.17
N GLY A 4 -20.46 -12.05 1.16
CA GLY A 4 -20.86 -11.26 2.33
C GLY A 4 -19.89 -10.09 2.63
N PRO A 5 -20.32 -9.11 3.45
CA PRO A 5 -19.46 -8.02 3.92
C PRO A 5 -18.17 -8.54 4.55
N ALA A 6 -17.08 -7.78 4.44
CA ALA A 6 -15.81 -8.13 5.07
C ALA A 6 -16.04 -8.40 6.57
N PRO A 7 -15.47 -9.48 7.13
CA PRO A 7 -15.62 -9.78 8.54
C PRO A 7 -15.06 -8.63 9.38
N LYS A 8 -15.73 -8.30 10.49
CA LYS A 8 -15.22 -7.29 11.42
C LYS A 8 -13.80 -7.67 11.87
N PRO A 9 -12.86 -6.70 11.91
CA PRO A 9 -11.52 -6.86 12.48
C PRO A 9 -11.56 -7.45 13.89
N ALA A 10 -10.53 -8.20 14.25
CA ALA A 10 -10.42 -8.84 15.56
C ALA A 10 -10.45 -7.81 16.70
N GLU A 11 -9.83 -6.65 16.47
CA GLU A 11 -9.73 -5.52 17.39
C GLU A 11 -11.11 -4.91 17.68
N LEU A 12 -11.94 -4.75 16.64
CA LEU A 12 -13.32 -4.28 16.79
C LEU A 12 -14.21 -5.30 17.52
N LYS A 13 -13.99 -6.60 17.32
CA LYS A 13 -14.72 -7.64 18.07
C LYS A 13 -14.40 -7.63 19.56
N VAL A 14 -13.14 -7.35 19.93
CA VAL A 14 -12.76 -7.21 21.35
C VAL A 14 -13.42 -5.98 21.96
N LEU A 15 -13.38 -4.84 21.28
CA LEU A 15 -14.01 -3.60 21.75
C LEU A 15 -15.54 -3.74 21.94
N GLU A 16 -16.21 -4.51 21.09
CA GLU A 16 -17.65 -4.79 21.21
C GLU A 16 -17.98 -5.88 22.25
N GLY A 17 -17.01 -6.32 23.05
CA GLY A 17 -17.20 -7.31 24.12
C GLY A 17 -17.36 -8.74 23.62
N ASN A 18 -16.92 -9.04 22.40
CA ASN A 18 -16.98 -10.38 21.80
C ASN A 18 -18.37 -11.04 21.90
N ARG A 19 -19.41 -10.40 21.36
CA ARG A 19 -20.81 -10.89 21.41
C ARG A 19 -21.01 -12.35 20.95
N GLY A 20 -20.11 -12.85 20.12
CA GLY A 20 -20.15 -14.24 19.64
C GLY A 20 -19.52 -15.26 20.59
N HIS A 21 -18.88 -14.82 21.69
CA HIS A 21 -18.16 -15.63 22.69
C HIS A 21 -17.14 -16.63 22.12
N ARG A 22 -16.74 -16.48 20.85
CA ARG A 22 -15.70 -17.32 20.22
C ARG A 22 -14.33 -16.76 20.58
N PRO A 23 -13.30 -17.60 20.78
CA PRO A 23 -11.94 -17.12 20.97
C PRO A 23 -11.54 -16.16 19.83
N ILE A 24 -11.06 -14.97 20.19
CA ILE A 24 -10.54 -13.99 19.22
C ILE A 24 -9.03 -14.14 19.18
N ASP A 25 -8.50 -14.49 18.02
CA ASP A 25 -7.06 -14.46 17.77
C ASP A 25 -6.65 -13.06 17.30
N LEU A 26 -5.95 -12.34 18.18
CA LEU A 26 -5.40 -11.01 17.90
C LEU A 26 -4.10 -11.07 17.08
N GLY A 27 -3.42 -12.22 17.03
CA GLY A 27 -2.23 -12.47 16.22
C GLY A 27 -2.55 -12.91 14.79
N ALA A 28 -3.80 -13.24 14.49
CA ALA A 28 -4.22 -13.69 13.15
C ALA A 28 -4.00 -12.63 12.05
N THR A 29 -3.94 -11.34 12.41
CA THR A 29 -3.70 -10.27 11.45
C THR A 29 -2.21 -10.13 11.18
N PHE A 30 -1.78 -10.49 9.96
CA PHE A 30 -0.42 -10.21 9.51
C PHE A 30 -0.16 -8.71 9.50
N ARG A 31 0.80 -8.26 10.32
CA ARG A 31 1.25 -6.87 10.38
C ARG A 31 2.77 -6.86 10.25
N PRO A 32 3.32 -6.64 9.04
CA PRO A 32 4.75 -6.68 8.87
C PRO A 32 5.40 -5.49 9.58
N GLU A 33 6.71 -5.57 9.80
CA GLU A 33 7.48 -4.46 10.32
C GLU A 33 7.55 -3.32 9.30
N VAL A 34 7.43 -2.08 9.80
CA VAL A 34 7.60 -0.88 8.98
C VAL A 34 9.01 -0.84 8.41
N GLY A 35 9.12 -0.67 7.10
CA GLY A 35 10.42 -0.61 6.45
C GLY A 35 10.30 -0.15 5.01
N MET A 36 11.29 0.61 4.54
CA MET A 36 11.34 1.08 3.16
C MET A 36 12.13 0.07 2.32
N PRO A 37 11.58 -0.44 1.20
CA PRO A 37 12.36 -1.26 0.29
C PRO A 37 13.44 -0.43 -0.42
N SER A 38 14.54 -1.09 -0.79
CA SER A 38 15.54 -0.50 -1.68
C SER A 38 14.91 -0.16 -3.03
N MET A 39 15.25 1.00 -3.59
CA MET A 39 14.73 1.39 -4.91
C MET A 39 15.27 0.43 -5.98
N PRO A 40 14.39 -0.21 -6.78
CA PRO A 40 14.84 -1.09 -7.85
C PRO A 40 15.61 -0.34 -8.94
N LYS A 41 16.54 -1.05 -9.59
CA LYS A 41 17.51 -0.46 -10.52
C LYS A 41 16.97 -0.30 -11.94
N ASP A 42 15.86 -0.94 -12.23
CA ASP A 42 15.15 -1.00 -13.50
C ASP A 42 13.96 -0.04 -13.60
N LEU A 43 13.57 0.63 -12.50
CA LEU A 43 12.50 1.62 -12.55
C LEU A 43 12.73 2.70 -13.63
N SER A 44 11.65 3.01 -14.33
CA SER A 44 11.57 4.12 -15.28
C SER A 44 11.87 5.46 -14.58
N PRO A 45 12.41 6.46 -15.30
CA PRO A 45 12.72 7.77 -14.71
C PRO A 45 11.52 8.44 -14.04
N GLY A 46 10.31 8.23 -14.58
CA GLY A 46 9.06 8.74 -14.00
C GLY A 46 8.67 7.97 -12.73
N ALA A 47 8.79 6.64 -12.72
CA ALA A 47 8.53 5.81 -11.55
C ALA A 47 9.47 6.14 -10.40
N ARG A 48 10.77 6.38 -10.65
CA ARG A 48 11.71 6.82 -9.60
C ARG A 48 11.28 8.11 -8.91
N LYS A 49 10.73 9.06 -9.66
CA LYS A 49 10.19 10.31 -9.08
C LYS A 49 8.97 10.02 -8.20
N VAL A 50 8.13 9.07 -8.61
CA VAL A 50 6.97 8.64 -7.79
C VAL A 50 7.45 7.94 -6.53
N PHE A 51 8.39 7.01 -6.63
CA PHE A 51 8.99 6.28 -5.51
C PHE A 51 9.56 7.24 -4.47
N LYS A 52 10.39 8.21 -4.89
CA LYS A 52 10.97 9.23 -4.00
C LYS A 52 9.94 10.14 -3.35
N ARG A 53 8.82 10.41 -4.03
CA ARG A 53 7.75 11.27 -3.52
C ARG A 53 6.79 10.53 -2.57
N LEU A 54 6.38 9.32 -2.93
CA LEU A 54 5.31 8.59 -2.24
C LEU A 54 5.85 7.65 -1.15
N GLY A 55 7.04 7.07 -1.36
CA GLY A 55 7.67 6.14 -0.42
C GLY A 55 7.84 6.73 0.99
N PRO A 56 8.45 7.93 1.14
CA PRO A 56 8.60 8.56 2.45
C PRO A 56 7.26 8.83 3.17
N GLU A 57 6.22 9.22 2.43
CA GLU A 57 4.90 9.45 3.01
C GLU A 57 4.26 8.15 3.50
N LEU A 58 4.32 7.07 2.70
CA LEU A 58 3.82 5.77 3.10
C LEU A 58 4.56 5.24 4.33
N LEU A 59 5.88 5.43 4.39
CA LEU A 59 6.68 5.05 5.54
C LEU A 59 6.30 5.85 6.79
N ARG A 60 6.10 7.17 6.66
CA ARG A 60 5.71 8.07 7.77
C ARG A 60 4.39 7.64 8.42
N TYR A 61 3.45 7.13 7.63
CA TYR A 61 2.15 6.64 8.09
C TYR A 61 2.13 5.14 8.43
N ASN A 62 3.29 4.47 8.48
CA ASN A 62 3.40 3.03 8.71
C ASN A 62 2.59 2.19 7.70
N LEU A 63 2.49 2.64 6.46
CA LEU A 63 1.81 1.96 5.34
C LEU A 63 2.78 1.23 4.42
N MET A 64 4.07 1.20 4.78
CA MET A 64 5.13 0.60 3.98
C MET A 64 5.88 -0.46 4.78
N SER A 65 6.16 -1.58 4.11
CA SER A 65 7.06 -2.63 4.57
C SER A 65 7.87 -3.16 3.39
N VAL A 66 9.04 -3.73 3.66
CA VAL A 66 9.89 -4.37 2.64
C VAL A 66 9.16 -5.50 1.90
N VAL A 67 8.20 -6.15 2.58
CA VAL A 67 7.33 -7.20 2.02
C VAL A 67 6.46 -6.69 0.87
N TYR A 68 6.18 -5.38 0.82
CA TYR A 68 5.36 -4.75 -0.22
C TYR A 68 6.19 -4.11 -1.33
N SER A 69 7.45 -4.53 -1.52
CA SER A 69 8.37 -3.99 -2.53
C SER A 69 7.80 -4.06 -3.95
N ASP A 70 7.47 -5.26 -4.42
CA ASP A 70 7.02 -5.47 -5.81
C ASP A 70 5.73 -4.69 -6.12
N ILE A 71 4.76 -4.73 -5.20
CA ILE A 71 3.48 -4.01 -5.40
C ILE A 71 3.66 -2.49 -5.33
N PHE A 72 4.65 -2.00 -4.58
CA PHE A 72 4.99 -0.58 -4.55
C PHE A 72 5.73 -0.14 -5.81
N GLU A 73 6.60 -1.00 -6.34
CA GLU A 73 7.25 -0.82 -7.64
C GLU A 73 6.21 -0.72 -8.76
N ASP A 74 5.30 -1.69 -8.85
CA ASP A 74 4.20 -1.67 -9.83
C ASP A 74 3.37 -0.38 -9.74
N LEU A 75 3.03 0.06 -8.52
CA LEU A 75 2.32 1.32 -8.32
C LEU A 75 3.11 2.52 -8.86
N CYS A 76 4.42 2.53 -8.67
CA CYS A 76 5.28 3.61 -9.16
C CYS A 76 5.31 3.64 -10.70
N GLU A 77 5.44 2.48 -11.34
CA GLU A 77 5.41 2.35 -12.80
C GLU A 77 4.06 2.74 -13.38
N THR A 78 2.96 2.18 -12.86
CA THR A 78 1.62 2.51 -13.34
C THR A 78 1.32 4.01 -13.22
N ILE A 79 1.73 4.67 -12.13
CA ILE A 79 1.58 6.13 -12.01
C ILE A 79 2.43 6.88 -13.05
N SER A 80 3.62 6.39 -13.37
CA SER A 80 4.49 6.92 -14.42
C SER A 80 3.81 6.82 -15.78
N ASP A 81 3.34 5.63 -16.15
CA ASP A 81 2.71 5.34 -17.44
C ASP A 81 1.43 6.15 -17.65
N VAL A 82 0.58 6.25 -16.62
CA VAL A 82 -0.63 7.09 -16.66
C VAL A 82 -0.27 8.55 -16.94
N LYS A 83 0.83 9.07 -16.38
CA LYS A 83 1.27 10.45 -16.62
C LYS A 83 1.80 10.60 -18.04
N GLU A 84 2.60 9.66 -18.53
CA GLU A 84 3.16 9.69 -19.87
C GLU A 84 2.08 9.59 -20.95
N LEU A 85 1.17 8.63 -20.84
CA LEU A 85 0.03 8.47 -21.73
C LEU A 85 -0.86 9.72 -21.75
N ARG A 86 -1.11 10.32 -20.58
CA ARG A 86 -1.86 11.57 -20.47
C ARG A 86 -1.11 12.74 -21.13
N HIS A 87 0.20 12.81 -20.96
CA HIS A 87 1.02 13.84 -21.61
C HIS A 87 1.00 13.69 -23.13
N SER A 88 1.13 12.46 -23.64
CA SER A 88 1.03 12.14 -25.07
C SER A 88 -0.31 12.58 -25.66
N LEU A 89 -1.42 12.26 -24.99
CA LEU A 89 -2.75 12.69 -25.44
C LEU A 89 -2.91 14.21 -25.40
N ARG A 90 -2.43 14.89 -24.35
CA ARG A 90 -2.45 16.36 -24.26
C ARG A 90 -1.62 17.03 -25.35
N ALA A 91 -0.48 16.44 -25.71
CA ALA A 91 0.34 16.94 -26.83
C ALA A 91 -0.43 16.83 -28.15
N ARG A 92 -1.12 15.70 -28.39
CA ARG A 92 -2.01 15.55 -29.56
C ARG A 92 -3.16 16.56 -29.56
N GLN A 93 -3.79 16.79 -28.41
CA GLN A 93 -4.82 17.83 -28.27
C GLN A 93 -4.29 19.23 -28.61
N LYS A 94 -3.06 19.55 -28.17
CA LYS A 94 -2.42 20.83 -28.48
C LYS A 94 -2.22 21.01 -29.99
N LEU A 95 -1.71 19.98 -30.68
CA LEU A 95 -1.53 19.99 -32.14
C LEU A 95 -2.87 20.20 -32.87
N LEU A 96 -3.95 19.55 -32.43
CA LEU A 96 -5.28 19.73 -33.03
C LEU A 96 -5.80 21.15 -32.85
N ARG A 97 -5.58 21.78 -31.68
CA ARG A 97 -5.92 23.19 -31.45
C ARG A 97 -5.18 24.12 -32.40
N GLU A 98 -3.88 23.90 -32.56
CA GLU A 98 -3.04 24.69 -33.48
C GLU A 98 -3.49 24.54 -34.95
N GLN A 99 -4.10 23.41 -35.30
CA GLN A 99 -4.71 23.16 -36.61
C GLN A 99 -6.15 23.67 -36.75
N GLY A 100 -6.73 24.28 -35.70
CA GLY A 100 -8.12 24.74 -35.69
C GLY A 100 -9.16 23.60 -35.65
N LYS A 101 -8.76 22.38 -35.25
CA LYS A 101 -9.63 21.20 -35.14
C LYS A 101 -10.12 20.99 -33.71
N ASP A 102 -11.12 20.13 -33.53
CA ASP A 102 -11.61 19.77 -32.20
C ASP A 102 -10.56 18.94 -31.44
N PRO A 103 -10.10 19.37 -30.25
CA PRO A 103 -9.18 18.59 -29.42
C PRO A 103 -9.75 17.25 -28.96
N ALA A 104 -11.08 17.05 -29.00
CA ALA A 104 -11.69 15.76 -28.68
C ALA A 104 -11.26 14.65 -29.67
N GLU A 105 -10.92 15.01 -30.91
CA GLU A 105 -10.39 14.09 -31.93
C GLU A 105 -9.05 13.44 -31.49
N ALA A 106 -8.39 13.95 -30.44
CA ALA A 106 -7.21 13.31 -29.87
C ALA A 106 -7.49 11.92 -29.30
N PHE A 107 -8.74 11.64 -28.93
CA PHE A 107 -9.19 10.37 -28.36
C PHE A 107 -9.76 9.42 -29.41
N GLU A 108 -9.73 9.80 -30.68
CA GLU A 108 -10.28 9.04 -31.80
C GLU A 108 -9.18 8.61 -32.77
N ALA A 109 -9.44 7.49 -33.43
CA ALA A 109 -8.69 6.98 -34.57
C ALA A 109 -9.69 6.59 -35.66
N THR A 110 -9.29 6.69 -36.93
CA THR A 110 -10.14 6.33 -38.06
C THR A 110 -9.76 4.93 -38.54
N THR A 111 -10.74 4.05 -38.69
CA THR A 111 -10.54 2.74 -39.33
C THR A 111 -10.30 2.91 -40.84
N PRO A 112 -9.75 1.89 -41.54
CA PRO A 112 -9.65 1.96 -43.01
C PRO A 112 -10.97 2.22 -43.73
N GLY A 113 -12.11 1.83 -43.13
CA GLY A 113 -13.46 2.09 -43.64
C GLY A 113 -14.06 3.45 -43.24
N GLY A 114 -13.29 4.36 -42.64
CA GLY A 114 -13.75 5.72 -42.30
C GLY A 114 -14.54 5.85 -41.00
N MET A 115 -14.81 4.75 -40.29
CA MET A 115 -15.54 4.81 -39.01
C MET A 115 -14.61 5.31 -37.88
N PRO A 116 -15.07 6.26 -37.04
CA PRO A 116 -14.33 6.68 -35.86
C PRO A 116 -14.37 5.59 -34.79
N VAL A 117 -13.20 5.26 -34.25
CA VAL A 117 -13.03 4.33 -33.14
C VAL A 117 -12.19 4.97 -32.05
N GLN A 118 -12.25 4.41 -30.84
CA GLN A 118 -11.44 4.89 -29.73
C GLN A 118 -9.94 4.74 -30.05
N HIS A 119 -9.16 5.79 -29.78
CA HIS A 119 -7.72 5.75 -29.98
C HIS A 119 -7.07 4.68 -29.07
N PRO A 120 -6.21 3.78 -29.59
CA PRO A 120 -5.59 2.70 -28.79
C PRO A 120 -4.88 3.20 -27.52
N ARG A 121 -4.12 4.30 -27.61
CA ARG A 121 -3.49 4.93 -26.42
C ARG A 121 -4.49 5.34 -25.33
N TYR A 122 -5.71 5.74 -25.70
CA TYR A 122 -6.73 6.07 -24.72
C TYR A 122 -7.30 4.81 -24.06
N GLN A 123 -7.40 3.70 -24.79
CA GLN A 123 -7.75 2.40 -24.20
C GLN A 123 -6.70 1.94 -23.18
N ILE A 124 -5.42 2.03 -23.53
CA ILE A 124 -4.30 1.72 -22.61
C ILE A 124 -4.34 2.65 -21.40
N LEU A 125 -4.54 3.96 -21.59
CA LEU A 125 -4.67 4.89 -20.46
C LEU A 125 -5.84 4.51 -19.54
N LYS A 126 -6.95 4.04 -20.10
CA LYS A 126 -8.11 3.60 -19.31
C LYS A 126 -7.75 2.37 -18.46
N SER A 127 -7.09 1.35 -19.03
CA SER A 127 -6.67 0.16 -18.29
C SER A 127 -5.63 0.50 -17.21
N GLU A 128 -4.61 1.28 -17.55
CA GLU A 128 -3.57 1.71 -16.61
C GLU A 128 -4.16 2.54 -15.45
N ARG A 129 -5.12 3.42 -15.73
CA ARG A 129 -5.80 4.15 -14.65
C ARG A 129 -6.61 3.24 -13.73
N GLN A 130 -7.25 2.21 -14.27
CA GLN A 130 -7.97 1.24 -13.44
C GLN A 130 -7.01 0.44 -12.57
N MET A 131 -5.88 -0.01 -13.13
CA MET A 131 -4.82 -0.67 -12.37
C MET A 131 -4.27 0.24 -11.28
N MET A 132 -3.99 1.51 -11.61
CA MET A 132 -3.52 2.52 -10.66
C MET A 132 -4.47 2.66 -9.47
N TYR A 133 -5.78 2.77 -9.70
CA TYR A 133 -6.75 2.89 -8.62
C TYR A 133 -6.83 1.61 -7.77
N SER A 134 -6.71 0.44 -8.39
CA SER A 134 -6.64 -0.85 -7.69
C SER A 134 -5.42 -0.93 -6.76
N LEU A 135 -4.25 -0.52 -7.25
CA LEU A 135 -3.01 -0.50 -6.47
C LEU A 135 -3.04 0.56 -5.37
N LEU A 136 -3.53 1.77 -5.65
CA LEU A 136 -3.71 2.84 -4.64
C LEU A 136 -4.61 2.39 -3.49
N ALA A 137 -5.66 1.63 -3.79
CA ALA A 137 -6.56 1.08 -2.77
C ALA A 137 -5.83 0.13 -1.80
N LYS A 138 -4.83 -0.64 -2.27
CA LYS A 138 -4.05 -1.56 -1.40
C LYS A 138 -3.25 -0.84 -0.34
N PHE A 139 -2.80 0.39 -0.62
CA PHE A 139 -2.07 1.22 0.31
C PHE A 139 -2.97 2.19 1.10
N GLY A 140 -4.30 2.13 0.94
CA GLY A 140 -5.22 3.03 1.64
C GLY A 140 -5.15 4.47 1.14
N LEU A 141 -4.70 4.68 -0.09
CA LEU A 141 -4.53 6.02 -0.68
C LEU A 141 -5.80 6.55 -1.36
N THR A 142 -6.95 5.95 -1.07
CA THR A 142 -8.27 6.44 -1.47
C THR A 142 -9.11 6.74 -0.22
N PRO A 143 -9.93 7.80 -0.20
CA PRO A 143 -10.70 8.16 0.99
C PRO A 143 -11.57 7.02 1.55
N ALA A 144 -12.11 6.16 0.67
CA ALA A 144 -12.93 5.03 1.08
C ALA A 144 -12.11 3.90 1.76
N GLU A 145 -10.85 3.72 1.35
CA GLU A 145 -10.01 2.63 1.87
C GLU A 145 -9.16 3.03 3.08
N GLN A 146 -9.01 4.34 3.34
CA GLN A 146 -8.30 4.83 4.53
C GLN A 146 -8.81 4.20 5.84
N ALA A 147 -10.11 3.91 5.93
CA ALA A 147 -10.72 3.28 7.10
C ALA A 147 -10.44 1.77 7.21
N ASN A 148 -10.03 1.11 6.13
CA ASN A 148 -9.89 -0.35 6.04
C ASN A 148 -8.44 -0.83 6.11
N VAL A 149 -7.45 0.07 6.06
CA VAL A 149 -6.05 -0.33 5.99
C VAL A 149 -5.44 -0.54 7.37
N THR A 150 -4.86 -1.73 7.56
CA THR A 150 -4.05 -2.06 8.72
C THR A 150 -2.64 -1.53 8.54
N THR A 151 -2.14 -0.78 9.51
CA THR A 151 -0.77 -0.26 9.50
C THR A 151 0.24 -1.33 9.93
N ALA A 152 1.44 -1.22 9.37
CA ALA A 152 2.60 -2.02 9.77
C ALA A 152 3.04 -1.67 11.20
N ILE A 153 3.66 -2.64 11.88
CA ILE A 153 4.14 -2.46 13.25
C ILE A 153 5.41 -1.61 13.20
N ARG A 154 5.42 -0.48 13.91
CA ARG A 154 6.67 0.22 14.20
C ARG A 154 7.50 -0.72 15.06
N ALA A 155 8.67 -1.14 14.59
CA ALA A 155 9.63 -1.86 15.42
C ALA A 155 9.80 -1.06 16.71
N GLN A 156 9.38 -1.64 17.83
CA GLN A 156 9.37 -0.96 19.12
C GLN A 156 10.84 -0.84 19.53
N LEU A 157 11.42 0.35 19.35
CA LEU A 157 12.76 0.64 19.85
C LEU A 157 12.76 0.31 21.35
N GLN A 158 13.78 -0.43 21.81
CA GLN A 158 13.96 -0.66 23.24
C GLN A 158 14.02 0.70 23.93
N LEU A 159 12.96 1.02 24.69
CA LEU A 159 12.78 2.35 25.27
C LEU A 159 13.81 2.64 26.38
N PHE A 160 14.51 1.60 26.86
CA PHE A 160 15.56 1.71 27.86
C PHE A 160 16.65 0.66 27.58
N GLU A 161 17.91 1.09 27.62
CA GLU A 161 19.11 0.27 27.39
C GLU A 161 19.36 -0.80 28.48
N GLY A 162 18.46 -0.93 29.47
CA GLY A 162 18.56 -1.88 30.58
C GLY A 162 17.35 -2.81 30.75
N GLY A 163 16.42 -2.84 29.79
CA GLY A 163 15.17 -3.61 29.88
C GLY A 163 15.19 -4.97 29.20
N GLY A 164 16.37 -5.56 28.96
CA GLY A 164 16.45 -6.95 28.55
C GLY A 164 16.04 -7.82 29.73
N ALA A 165 14.80 -8.33 29.73
CA ALA A 165 14.52 -9.53 30.49
C ALA A 165 15.49 -10.61 29.99
N GLU A 166 16.55 -10.86 30.76
CA GLU A 166 17.36 -12.06 30.58
C GLU A 166 16.41 -13.26 30.51
N PRO A 167 16.68 -14.26 29.65
CA PRO A 167 15.92 -15.49 29.70
C PRO A 167 16.05 -16.02 31.13
N THR A 168 14.97 -15.96 31.91
CA THR A 168 14.92 -16.47 33.27
C THR A 168 15.35 -17.92 33.20
N LYS A 169 16.60 -18.18 33.58
CA LYS A 169 17.04 -19.53 33.93
C LYS A 169 16.05 -20.01 34.96
N ALA A 170 15.40 -21.16 34.70
CA ALA A 170 14.50 -21.79 35.63
C ALA A 170 15.18 -21.83 37.02
N LYS A 171 14.62 -21.11 37.99
CA LYS A 171 15.09 -21.17 39.38
C LYS A 171 14.93 -22.62 39.83
N ASP A 172 16.01 -23.23 40.31
CA ASP A 172 15.97 -24.56 40.91
C ASP A 172 14.92 -24.59 42.03
N PRO A 173 13.96 -25.53 42.03
CA PRO A 173 12.85 -25.55 42.99
C PRO A 173 13.27 -25.84 44.44
N ASN A 174 14.57 -26.10 44.70
CA ASN A 174 15.13 -26.40 46.02
C ASN A 174 16.14 -25.33 46.52
N ALA A 175 16.27 -24.18 45.85
CA ALA A 175 17.15 -23.12 46.32
C ALA A 175 16.56 -22.43 47.57
N VAL A 176 17.31 -22.44 48.68
CA VAL A 176 16.92 -21.74 49.91
C VAL A 176 17.06 -20.22 49.69
N PRO A 177 16.00 -19.43 49.90
CA PRO A 177 16.05 -17.98 49.71
C PRO A 177 17.00 -17.33 50.72
N THR A 178 17.91 -16.49 50.23
CA THR A 178 18.97 -15.86 51.04
C THR A 178 18.73 -14.38 51.32
N GLY A 179 17.59 -13.84 50.88
CA GLY A 179 17.23 -12.45 51.10
C GLY A 179 15.72 -12.21 51.09
N PHE A 180 15.33 -11.08 51.66
CA PHE A 180 13.92 -10.68 51.84
C PHE A 180 13.18 -10.37 50.53
N ALA A 181 13.87 -10.34 49.38
CA ALA A 181 13.28 -10.17 48.05
C ALA A 181 12.85 -11.49 47.39
N ASP A 182 13.12 -12.64 48.03
CA ASP A 182 12.75 -13.97 47.51
C ASP A 182 11.48 -14.55 48.17
N PHE A 183 10.79 -13.75 48.99
CA PHE A 183 9.47 -14.07 49.53
C PHE A 183 8.49 -12.99 49.05
N ASP A 184 7.50 -13.38 48.23
CA ASP A 184 6.33 -12.56 47.91
C ASP A 184 5.29 -12.60 49.04
#